data_AF-A0A6M2B0C5-F1
#
_entry.id   AF-A0A6M2B0C5-F1
#
_cell.length_a   1.000
_cell.length_b   1.000
_cell.length_c   1.000
_cell.angle_alpha   90.00
_cell.angle_beta   90.00
_cell.angle_gamma   90.00
#
_symmetry.space_group_name_H-M   'P 1'
#
loop_
_entity.id
_entity.type
_entity.pdbx_description
1 polymer ?
#
loop_
_entity_poly.entity_id
_entity_poly.type
_entity_poly.pdbx_seq_one_letter_code
_entity_poly.pdbx_strand_id
1 'polypeptide(L)'
;MFDIAKRTALGAVLLMLMPAAVGISGWLWAPGGNPSVLRPLFWVTQTVSEPWGILTTVILGGWFLWCLRFRLKPAIGLGVIIVAALLVGQYAKDFIKGEVREPRPYVAWLGTDHQMNVDEFYAQKSKLRGKQVKEILGEDTQIPHWLNKSWQNDTGYAFPSGHTMFAATWALLGIGLLWRRKHYKTVTFLMVWAVAVMGSRLVLGMHWPRDLLASVGISWILVTLACWLTERYVGPLTPPPAENQEIAERDGE
;
A
#
# COMPACT_ATOMS: atom_id res chain seq x y z
N MET A 1 -10.93 -9.78 19.88
CA MET A 1 -10.21 -8.51 19.63
C MET A 1 -8.73 -8.51 20.01
N PHE A 2 -8.34 -8.70 21.27
CA PHE A 2 -6.94 -8.50 21.72
C PHE A 2 -5.91 -9.31 20.91
N ASP A 3 -6.18 -10.59 20.64
CA ASP A 3 -5.27 -11.44 19.85
C ASP A 3 -5.17 -11.03 18.37
N ILE A 4 -6.23 -10.46 17.79
CA ILE A 4 -6.19 -9.93 16.43
C ILE A 4 -5.32 -8.68 16.42
N ALA A 5 -5.56 -7.76 17.36
CA ALA A 5 -4.78 -6.52 17.50
C ALA A 5 -3.29 -6.78 17.75
N LYS A 6 -2.95 -7.80 18.56
CA LYS A 6 -1.54 -8.20 18.79
C LYS A 6 -0.86 -8.68 17.50
N ARG A 7 -1.57 -9.46 16.67
CA ARG A 7 -1.05 -9.96 15.39
C ARG A 7 -0.95 -8.87 14.34
N THR A 8 -1.94 -7.98 14.24
CA THR A 8 -1.88 -6.84 13.33
C THR A 8 -0.78 -5.85 13.75
N ALA A 9 -0.58 -5.63 15.05
CA ALA A 9 0.53 -4.82 15.57
C ALA A 9 1.89 -5.44 15.21
N LEU A 10 2.07 -6.74 15.40
CA LEU A 10 3.28 -7.45 14.96
C LEU A 10 3.51 -7.29 13.45
N GLY A 11 2.47 -7.50 12.65
CA GLY A 11 2.52 -7.29 11.20
C GLY A 11 2.90 -5.87 10.82
N ALA A 12 2.37 -4.86 11.51
CA ALA A 12 2.69 -3.47 11.28
C ALA A 12 4.16 -3.18 11.59
N VAL A 13 4.67 -3.67 12.73
CA VAL A 13 6.09 -3.57 13.08
C VAL A 13 6.96 -4.20 12.00
N LEU A 14 6.63 -5.42 11.55
CA LEU A 14 7.38 -6.11 10.49
C LEU A 14 7.40 -5.32 9.17
N LEU A 15 6.27 -4.75 8.75
CA LEU A 15 6.19 -3.92 7.55
C LEU A 15 6.96 -2.61 7.70
N MET A 16 7.06 -2.06 8.91
CA MET A 16 7.82 -0.84 9.20
C MET A 16 9.34 -1.06 9.22
N LEU A 17 9.83 -2.30 9.39
CA LEU A 17 11.27 -2.57 9.47
C LEU A 17 12.03 -2.12 8.22
N MET A 18 11.54 -2.48 7.03
CA MET A 18 12.19 -2.12 5.76
C MET A 18 12.28 -0.60 5.56
N PRO A 19 11.19 0.18 5.59
CA PRO A 19 11.28 1.63 5.41
C PRO A 19 12.03 2.32 6.56
N ALA A 20 11.97 1.81 7.79
CA ALA A 20 12.79 2.35 8.89
C ALA A 20 14.28 2.13 8.62
N ALA A 21 14.69 0.94 8.18
CA ALA A 21 16.07 0.65 7.83
C ALA A 21 16.58 1.53 6.69
N VAL A 22 15.77 1.74 5.64
CA VAL A 22 16.12 2.65 4.53
C VAL A 22 16.19 4.11 4.99
N GLY A 23 15.32 4.53 5.91
CA GLY A 23 15.37 5.87 6.49
C GLY A 23 16.63 6.10 7.32
N ILE A 24 17.01 5.12 8.16
CA ILE A 24 18.19 5.18 9.03
C ILE A 24 19.48 5.13 8.22
N SER A 25 19.51 4.39 7.10
CA SER A 25 20.71 4.31 6.26
C SER A 25 21.06 5.62 5.54
N GLY A 26 20.17 6.62 5.57
CA GLY A 26 20.35 7.88 4.85
C GLY A 26 20.28 7.70 3.33
N TRP A 27 19.66 6.61 2.85
CA TRP A 27 19.53 6.36 1.43
C TRP A 27 18.68 7.46 0.78
N LEU A 28 19.25 8.09 -0.25
CA LEU A 28 18.59 9.07 -1.08
C LEU A 28 18.35 8.47 -2.47
N TRP A 29 17.18 8.75 -3.02
CA TRP A 29 16.86 8.34 -4.37
C TRP A 29 17.68 9.14 -5.38
N ALA A 30 18.20 8.46 -6.41
CA ALA A 30 18.91 9.06 -7.53
C ALA A 30 18.36 8.50 -8.86
N PRO A 31 18.38 9.29 -9.96
CA PRO A 31 18.02 8.82 -11.30
C PRO A 31 19.04 7.79 -11.84
N GLY A 32 18.70 7.11 -12.93
CA GLY A 32 19.64 6.21 -13.64
C GLY A 32 19.75 4.78 -13.08
N GLY A 33 18.75 4.32 -12.32
CA GLY A 33 18.71 2.93 -11.85
C GLY A 33 18.69 1.90 -12.99
N ASN A 34 19.25 0.71 -12.77
CA ASN A 34 19.29 -0.36 -13.77
C ASN A 34 17.87 -0.75 -14.22
N PRO A 35 17.52 -0.61 -15.52
CA PRO A 35 16.17 -0.94 -16.03
C PRO A 35 15.71 -2.37 -15.72
N SER A 36 16.64 -3.32 -15.61
CA SER A 36 16.36 -4.71 -15.25
C SER A 36 15.84 -4.87 -13.82
N VAL A 37 16.15 -3.92 -12.93
CA VAL A 37 15.64 -3.85 -11.55
C VAL A 37 14.38 -2.99 -11.48
N LEU A 38 14.36 -1.86 -12.20
CA LEU A 38 13.24 -0.92 -12.18
C LEU A 38 11.97 -1.53 -12.79
N ARG A 39 12.08 -2.33 -13.86
CA ARG A 39 10.93 -2.89 -14.59
C ARG A 39 10.14 -3.92 -13.79
N PRO A 40 10.76 -4.92 -13.10
CA PRO A 40 10.03 -5.79 -12.19
C PRO A 40 9.33 -5.04 -11.05
N LEU A 41 10.00 -4.04 -10.45
CA LEU A 41 9.40 -3.21 -9.40
C LEU A 41 8.23 -2.37 -9.91
N PHE A 42 8.30 -1.92 -11.15
CA PHE A 42 7.18 -1.27 -11.82
C PHE A 42 5.99 -2.23 -11.97
N TRP A 43 6.21 -3.47 -12.40
CA TRP A 43 5.14 -4.49 -12.45
C TRP A 43 4.52 -4.77 -11.09
N VAL A 44 5.33 -4.84 -10.03
CA VAL A 44 4.83 -4.96 -8.65
C VAL A 44 3.92 -3.78 -8.31
N THR A 45 4.30 -2.55 -8.68
CA THR A 45 3.46 -1.36 -8.49
C THR A 45 2.15 -1.46 -9.29
N GLN A 46 2.21 -1.98 -10.51
CA GLN A 46 1.04 -2.17 -11.36
C GLN A 46 0.03 -3.12 -10.73
N THR A 47 0.43 -4.12 -9.93
CA THR A 47 -0.52 -5.01 -9.22
C THR A 47 -1.47 -4.28 -8.27
N VAL A 48 -1.17 -3.04 -7.91
CA VAL A 48 -1.99 -2.17 -7.04
C VAL A 48 -2.61 -1.00 -7.80
N SER A 49 -2.00 -0.55 -8.90
CA SER A 49 -2.51 0.54 -9.74
C SER A 49 -3.67 0.11 -10.64
N GLU A 50 -4.57 1.04 -10.99
CA GLU A 50 -5.58 0.79 -12.02
C GLU A 50 -4.94 0.51 -13.39
N PRO A 51 -5.46 -0.44 -14.19
CA PRO A 51 -6.65 -1.27 -13.92
C PRO A 51 -6.39 -2.56 -13.13
N TRP A 52 -5.14 -3.03 -13.05
CA TRP A 52 -4.78 -4.35 -12.48
C TRP A 52 -5.05 -4.46 -10.98
N GLY A 53 -5.01 -3.35 -10.24
CA GLY A 53 -5.37 -3.29 -8.83
C GLY A 53 -6.80 -3.74 -8.53
N ILE A 54 -7.74 -3.51 -9.45
CA ILE A 54 -9.13 -4.00 -9.32
C ILE A 54 -9.14 -5.52 -9.38
N LEU A 55 -8.40 -6.11 -10.33
CA LEU A 55 -8.28 -7.56 -10.44
C LEU A 55 -7.67 -8.17 -9.19
N THR A 56 -6.58 -7.59 -8.68
CA THR A 56 -5.95 -8.03 -7.42
C THR A 56 -6.93 -7.96 -6.25
N THR A 57 -7.72 -6.89 -6.16
CA THR A 57 -8.75 -6.71 -5.11
C THR A 57 -9.83 -7.79 -5.20
N VAL A 58 -10.31 -8.11 -6.40
CA VAL A 58 -11.34 -9.13 -6.61
C VAL A 58 -10.82 -10.52 -6.26
N ILE A 59 -9.60 -10.86 -6.70
CA ILE A 59 -8.98 -12.16 -6.41
C ILE A 59 -8.73 -12.32 -4.91
N LEU A 60 -8.11 -11.32 -4.27
CA LEU A 60 -7.85 -11.36 -2.82
C LEU A 60 -9.16 -11.34 -2.03
N GLY A 61 -10.15 -10.55 -2.44
CA GLY A 61 -11.48 -10.52 -1.84
C GLY A 61 -12.16 -11.88 -1.87
N GLY A 62 -12.20 -12.52 -3.04
CA GLY A 62 -12.73 -13.88 -3.19
C GLY A 62 -11.98 -14.90 -2.33
N TRP A 63 -10.65 -14.84 -2.32
CA TRP A 63 -9.81 -15.72 -1.51
C TRP A 63 -10.05 -15.53 0.00
N PHE A 64 -10.17 -14.28 0.47
CA PHE A 64 -10.47 -13.99 1.86
C PHE A 64 -11.86 -14.44 2.27
N LEU A 65 -12.87 -14.25 1.41
CA LEU A 65 -14.23 -14.76 1.65
C LEU A 65 -14.25 -16.29 1.73
N TRP A 66 -13.48 -16.97 0.88
CA TRP A 66 -13.30 -18.41 0.94
C TRP A 66 -12.65 -18.85 2.26
N CYS A 67 -11.53 -18.22 2.64
CA CYS A 67 -10.84 -18.52 3.91
C CYS A 67 -11.69 -18.19 5.14
N LEU A 68 -12.61 -17.24 5.02
CA LEU A 68 -13.53 -16.81 6.09
C LEU A 68 -14.93 -17.43 5.92
N ARG A 69 -15.08 -18.54 5.18
CA ARG A 69 -16.40 -19.14 4.85
C ARG A 69 -17.26 -19.48 6.07
N PHE A 70 -16.64 -19.83 7.19
CA PHE A 70 -17.31 -20.10 8.46
C PHE A 70 -17.86 -18.84 9.16
N ARG A 71 -17.44 -17.66 8.74
CA ARG A 71 -17.81 -16.34 9.27
C ARG A 71 -18.10 -15.33 8.14
N LEU A 72 -18.82 -15.76 7.08
CA LEU A 72 -19.10 -14.91 5.91
C LEU A 72 -19.80 -13.58 6.26
N LYS A 73 -20.78 -13.59 7.18
CA LYS A 73 -21.48 -12.36 7.59
C LYS A 73 -20.51 -11.31 8.18
N PRO A 74 -19.69 -11.62 9.21
CA PRO A 74 -18.61 -10.75 9.66
C PRO A 74 -17.60 -10.38 8.57
N ALA A 75 -17.22 -11.31 7.69
CA ALA A 75 -16.23 -11.05 6.64
C ALA A 75 -16.73 -10.02 5.61
N ILE A 76 -17.98 -10.14 5.17
CA ILE A 76 -18.63 -9.16 4.28
C ILE A 76 -18.77 -7.82 5.01
N GLY A 77 -19.20 -7.82 6.27
CA GLY A 77 -19.28 -6.61 7.09
C GLY A 77 -17.94 -5.88 7.19
N LEU A 78 -16.85 -6.61 7.42
CA LEU A 78 -15.50 -6.05 7.45
C LEU A 78 -15.11 -5.43 6.10
N GLY A 79 -15.39 -6.13 4.99
CA GLY A 79 -15.14 -5.60 3.65
C GLY A 79 -15.89 -4.29 3.41
N VAL A 80 -17.16 -4.21 3.78
CA VAL A 80 -17.98 -2.99 3.66
C VAL A 80 -17.41 -1.84 4.49
N ILE A 81 -17.02 -2.10 5.74
CA ILE A 81 -16.43 -1.08 6.63
C ILE A 81 -15.11 -0.55 6.04
N ILE A 82 -14.25 -1.42 5.51
CA ILE A 82 -13.00 -1.00 4.89
C ILE A 82 -13.24 -0.19 3.63
N VAL A 83 -14.16 -0.62 2.76
CA VAL A 83 -14.52 0.14 1.54
C VAL A 83 -15.08 1.51 1.92
N ALA A 84 -15.98 1.58 2.90
CA ALA A 84 -16.52 2.84 3.39
C ALA A 84 -15.40 3.77 3.94
N ALA A 85 -14.47 3.22 4.74
CA ALA A 85 -13.35 3.98 5.27
C ALA A 85 -12.40 4.47 4.15
N LEU A 86 -12.18 3.69 3.11
CA LEU A 86 -11.38 4.10 1.94
C LEU A 86 -12.07 5.22 1.14
N LEU A 87 -13.39 5.16 0.96
CA LEU A 87 -14.16 6.23 0.32
C LEU A 87 -14.07 7.52 1.12
N VAL A 88 -14.25 7.46 2.44
CA VAL A 88 -14.05 8.61 3.35
C VAL A 88 -12.61 9.14 3.25
N GLY A 89 -11.63 8.24 3.17
CA GLY A 89 -10.22 8.57 3.00
C GLY A 89 -9.91 9.31 1.70
N GLN A 90 -10.66 9.06 0.61
CA GLN A 90 -10.51 9.81 -0.63
C GLN A 90 -10.92 11.28 -0.47
N TYR A 91 -11.99 11.55 0.29
CA TYR A 91 -12.38 12.93 0.62
C TYR A 91 -11.37 13.60 1.55
N ALA A 92 -10.87 12.87 2.56
CA ALA A 92 -9.83 13.37 3.47
C ALA A 92 -8.50 13.66 2.75
N LYS A 93 -8.20 12.92 1.68
CA LYS A 93 -6.99 13.10 0.86
C LYS A 93 -6.91 14.51 0.26
N ASP A 94 -8.04 15.08 -0.15
CA ASP A 94 -8.06 16.43 -0.72
C ASP A 94 -7.89 17.51 0.34
N PHE A 95 -8.29 17.23 1.58
CA PHE A 95 -8.04 18.09 2.74
C PHE A 95 -6.57 18.02 3.22
N ILE A 96 -6.02 16.80 3.39
CA ILE A 96 -4.65 16.55 3.88
C ILE A 96 -3.59 17.11 2.92
N LYS A 97 -3.85 17.05 1.60
CA LYS A 97 -2.95 17.62 0.58
C LYS A 97 -2.81 19.15 0.67
N GLY A 98 -3.65 19.84 1.44
CA GLY A 98 -3.49 21.26 1.74
C GLY A 98 -2.36 21.53 2.74
N GLU A 99 -2.14 20.60 3.68
CA GLU A 99 -1.27 20.75 4.85
C GLU A 99 0.13 20.14 4.65
N VAL A 100 0.24 19.01 3.94
CA VAL A 100 1.53 18.31 3.74
C VAL A 100 2.04 18.51 2.31
N ARG A 101 2.85 19.56 2.11
CA ARG A 101 3.37 19.99 0.81
C ARG A 101 4.76 19.42 0.50
N GLU A 102 4.95 18.13 0.70
CA GLU A 102 6.26 17.52 0.49
C GLU A 102 6.45 17.05 -0.97
N PRO A 103 7.53 17.49 -1.65
CA PRO A 103 7.83 17.07 -3.00
C PRO A 103 8.22 15.59 -3.03
N ARG A 104 7.85 14.91 -4.12
CA ARG A 104 8.32 13.55 -4.38
C ARG A 104 9.83 13.56 -4.67
N PRO A 105 10.55 12.46 -4.40
CA PRO A 105 11.97 12.36 -4.70
C PRO A 105 12.33 12.76 -6.15
N TYR A 106 11.55 12.31 -7.15
CA TYR A 106 11.80 12.70 -8.54
C TYR A 106 11.57 14.20 -8.80
N VAL A 107 10.60 14.82 -8.12
CA VAL A 107 10.30 16.26 -8.26
C VAL A 107 11.39 17.10 -7.61
N ALA A 108 11.91 16.66 -6.46
CA ALA A 108 13.04 17.30 -5.78
C ALA A 108 14.31 17.25 -6.67
N TRP A 109 14.53 16.14 -7.36
CA TRP A 109 15.59 16.02 -8.35
C TRP A 109 15.37 16.95 -9.56
N LEU A 110 14.17 16.96 -10.16
CA LEU A 110 13.84 17.88 -11.26
C LEU A 110 14.03 19.36 -10.88
N GLY A 111 13.73 19.72 -9.63
CA GLY A 111 13.95 21.07 -9.14
C GLY A 111 15.43 21.45 -9.03
N THR A 112 16.28 20.49 -8.67
CA THR A 112 17.72 20.73 -8.49
C THR A 112 18.47 20.65 -9.82
N ASP A 113 18.22 19.61 -10.62
CA ASP A 113 18.97 19.28 -11.83
C ASP A 113 18.50 20.08 -13.06
N HIS A 114 17.20 20.34 -13.15
CA HIS A 114 16.58 21.03 -14.29
C HIS A 114 16.06 22.42 -13.92
N GLN A 115 16.45 22.94 -12.75
CA GLN A 115 16.09 24.28 -12.23
C GLN A 115 14.58 24.55 -12.22
N MET A 116 13.76 23.50 -12.07
CA MET A 116 12.30 23.64 -12.02
C MET A 116 11.87 24.27 -10.68
N ASN A 117 11.07 25.33 -10.72
CA ASN A 117 10.48 25.87 -9.51
C ASN A 117 9.41 24.91 -8.95
N VAL A 118 9.72 24.27 -7.82
CA VAL A 118 8.88 23.24 -7.19
C VAL A 118 7.57 23.83 -6.66
N ASP A 119 7.57 25.07 -6.17
CA ASP A 119 6.38 25.72 -5.63
C ASP A 119 5.40 26.09 -6.75
N GLU A 120 5.92 26.63 -7.86
CA GLU A 120 5.12 26.90 -9.06
C GLU A 120 4.59 25.62 -9.70
N PHE A 121 5.39 24.55 -9.70
CA PHE A 121 4.96 23.23 -10.17
C PHE A 121 3.73 22.76 -9.39
N TYR A 122 3.77 22.82 -8.05
CA TYR A 122 2.64 22.36 -7.23
C TYR A 122 1.43 23.30 -7.23
N ALA A 123 1.61 24.58 -7.54
CA ALA A 123 0.52 25.55 -7.72
C ALA A 123 -0.34 25.26 -8.98
N GLN A 124 0.19 24.52 -9.96
CA GLN A 124 -0.53 24.18 -11.18
C GLN A 124 -1.57 23.06 -11.00
N LYS A 125 -2.56 23.04 -11.89
CA LYS A 125 -3.52 21.91 -11.99
C LYS A 125 -2.79 20.62 -12.39
N SER A 126 -3.26 19.48 -11.88
CA SER A 126 -2.58 18.18 -12.07
C SER A 126 -2.28 17.82 -13.52
N LYS A 127 -3.15 18.19 -14.47
CA LYS A 127 -2.94 17.94 -15.90
C LYS A 127 -1.79 18.77 -16.49
N LEU A 128 -1.56 19.97 -15.98
CA LEU A 128 -0.47 20.86 -16.41
C LEU A 128 0.87 20.38 -15.84
N ARG A 129 0.89 19.95 -14.57
CA ARG A 129 2.07 19.29 -13.97
C ARG A 129 2.56 18.11 -14.79
N GLY A 130 1.66 17.23 -15.24
CA GLY A 130 2.03 16.09 -16.08
C GLY A 130 2.63 16.50 -17.42
N LYS A 131 2.14 17.60 -18.02
CA LYS A 131 2.72 18.16 -19.24
C LYS A 131 4.10 18.76 -19.01
N GLN A 132 4.29 19.50 -17.91
CA GLN A 132 5.58 20.09 -17.58
C GLN A 132 6.64 19.00 -17.33
N VAL A 133 6.29 17.93 -16.63
CA VAL A 133 7.18 16.75 -16.48
C VAL A 133 7.54 16.17 -17.85
N LYS A 134 6.56 16.05 -18.76
CA LYS A 134 6.81 15.55 -20.13
C LYS A 134 7.71 16.48 -20.94
N GLU A 135 7.55 17.79 -20.82
CA GLU A 135 8.36 18.79 -21.53
C GLU A 135 9.79 18.81 -21.03
N ILE A 136 9.98 18.74 -19.71
CA ILE A 136 11.30 18.72 -19.08
C ILE A 136 12.04 17.42 -19.39
N LEU A 137 11.36 16.27 -19.24
CA LEU A 137 11.99 14.96 -19.44
C LEU A 137 12.05 14.52 -20.91
N GLY A 138 11.32 15.18 -21.82
CA GLY A 138 11.33 14.92 -23.26
C GLY A 138 11.49 13.45 -23.66
N GLU A 139 12.52 13.19 -24.48
CA GLU A 139 13.06 11.84 -24.77
C GLU A 139 14.40 11.62 -24.04
N ASP A 140 14.48 11.98 -22.76
CA ASP A 140 15.65 11.68 -21.94
C ASP A 140 15.95 10.18 -21.97
N THR A 141 17.16 9.84 -22.43
CA THR A 141 17.61 8.46 -22.63
C THR A 141 17.96 7.77 -21.31
N GLN A 142 18.12 8.52 -20.22
CA GLN A 142 18.42 7.96 -18.90
C GLN A 142 17.19 7.38 -18.18
N ILE A 143 15.99 7.84 -18.53
CA ILE A 143 14.75 7.40 -17.89
C ILE A 143 13.91 6.60 -18.90
N PRO A 144 13.62 5.32 -18.64
CA PRO A 144 12.80 4.53 -19.54
C PRO A 144 11.43 5.18 -19.76
N HIS A 145 10.94 5.16 -21.00
CA HIS A 145 9.69 5.83 -21.40
C HIS A 145 8.48 5.45 -20.53
N TRP A 146 8.40 4.19 -20.08
CA TRP A 146 7.33 3.71 -19.21
C TRP A 146 7.36 4.34 -17.81
N LEU A 147 8.55 4.68 -17.29
CA LEU A 147 8.71 5.33 -15.99
C LEU A 147 8.34 6.81 -16.08
N ASN A 148 8.82 7.49 -17.12
CA ASN A 148 8.44 8.88 -17.42
C ASN A 148 6.90 9.01 -17.53
N LYS A 149 6.25 8.11 -18.30
CA LYS A 149 4.78 8.08 -18.39
C LYS A 149 4.10 7.87 -17.03
N SER A 150 4.69 7.05 -16.16
CA SER A 150 4.17 6.85 -14.80
C SER A 150 4.25 8.13 -13.97
N TRP A 151 5.35 8.89 -14.05
CA TRP A 151 5.50 10.15 -13.31
C TRP A 151 4.54 11.23 -13.80
N GLN A 152 4.27 11.29 -15.12
CA GLN A 152 3.29 12.22 -15.70
C GLN A 152 1.86 11.98 -15.18
N ASN A 153 1.51 10.73 -14.86
CA ASN A 153 0.19 10.38 -14.33
C ASN A 153 0.09 10.64 -12.81
N ASP A 154 1.21 10.50 -12.09
CA ASP A 154 1.28 10.53 -10.63
C ASP A 154 2.03 11.80 -10.13
N THR A 155 1.50 12.98 -10.43
CA THR A 155 2.12 14.28 -10.09
C THR A 155 1.65 14.89 -8.77
N GLY A 156 0.90 14.15 -7.94
CA GLY A 156 0.43 14.65 -6.65
C GLY A 156 1.57 14.80 -5.63
N TYR A 157 1.30 15.43 -4.50
CA TYR A 157 2.22 15.40 -3.36
C TYR A 157 2.57 13.95 -2.94
N ALA A 158 3.69 13.79 -2.25
CA ALA A 158 4.19 12.48 -1.84
C ALA A 158 3.28 11.82 -0.79
N PHE A 159 2.63 12.60 0.07
CA PHE A 159 1.80 12.06 1.14
C PHE A 159 0.29 12.07 0.81
N PRO A 160 -0.51 11.05 1.21
CA PRO A 160 -0.13 9.70 1.67
C PRO A 160 0.02 8.69 0.51
N SER A 161 0.71 7.56 0.75
CA SER A 161 0.93 6.53 -0.26
C SER A 161 -0.26 5.55 -0.34
N GLY A 162 -1.17 5.79 -1.28
CA GLY A 162 -2.31 4.90 -1.53
C GLY A 162 -1.90 3.45 -1.84
N HIS A 163 -0.83 3.25 -2.61
CA HIS A 163 -0.31 1.91 -2.93
C HIS A 163 0.17 1.16 -1.68
N THR A 164 0.92 1.85 -0.82
CA THR A 164 1.40 1.28 0.45
C THR A 164 0.24 0.97 1.36
N MET A 165 -0.73 1.89 1.49
CA MET A 165 -1.91 1.68 2.33
C MET A 165 -2.71 0.47 1.87
N PHE A 166 -2.90 0.29 0.56
CA PHE A 166 -3.63 -0.85 0.01
C PHE A 166 -2.90 -2.17 0.30
N ALA A 167 -1.61 -2.27 -0.04
CA ALA A 167 -0.85 -3.51 0.15
C ALA A 167 -0.68 -3.85 1.64
N ALA A 168 -0.40 -2.84 2.48
CA ALA A 168 -0.30 -3.02 3.92
C ALA A 168 -1.64 -3.46 4.54
N THR A 169 -2.77 -2.90 4.12
CA THR A 169 -4.10 -3.32 4.61
C THR A 169 -4.34 -4.80 4.35
N TRP A 170 -4.07 -5.29 3.14
CA TRP A 170 -4.21 -6.72 2.81
C TRP A 170 -3.26 -7.60 3.63
N ALA A 171 -1.99 -7.21 3.78
CA ALA A 171 -1.03 -7.96 4.58
C ALA A 171 -1.43 -8.03 6.06
N LEU A 172 -1.90 -6.92 6.62
CA LEU A 172 -2.38 -6.82 8.00
C LEU A 172 -3.67 -7.62 8.23
N LEU A 173 -4.60 -7.62 7.28
CA LEU A 173 -5.77 -8.50 7.31
C LEU A 173 -5.35 -9.97 7.25
N GLY A 174 -4.36 -10.29 6.41
CA GLY A 174 -3.80 -11.64 6.29
C GLY A 174 -3.28 -12.15 7.63
N ILE A 175 -2.34 -11.43 8.25
CA ILE A 175 -1.77 -11.85 9.54
C ILE A 175 -2.81 -11.80 10.68
N GLY A 176 -3.71 -10.82 10.67
CA GLY A 176 -4.75 -10.67 11.70
C GLY A 176 -5.79 -11.79 11.67
N LEU A 177 -6.23 -12.22 10.48
CA LEU A 177 -7.38 -13.12 10.33
C LEU A 177 -6.98 -14.53 9.88
N LEU A 178 -6.00 -14.68 9.00
CA LEU A 178 -5.68 -15.95 8.35
C LEU A 178 -4.60 -16.75 9.11
N TRP A 179 -3.79 -16.10 9.95
CA TRP A 179 -2.73 -16.77 10.72
C TRP A 179 -3.24 -17.91 11.60
N ARG A 180 -4.35 -17.70 12.32
CA ARG A 180 -4.97 -18.73 13.18
C ARG A 180 -5.64 -19.85 12.38
N ARG A 181 -5.95 -19.60 11.11
CA ARG A 181 -6.53 -20.56 10.15
C ARG A 181 -5.46 -21.35 9.39
N LYS A 182 -4.19 -21.24 9.82
CA LYS A 182 -3.03 -21.94 9.24
C LYS A 182 -2.75 -21.66 7.76
N HIS A 183 -3.31 -20.58 7.20
CA HIS A 183 -2.98 -20.11 5.86
C HIS A 183 -1.64 -19.36 5.82
N TYR A 184 -0.57 -19.94 6.39
CA TYR A 184 0.75 -19.31 6.51
C TYR A 184 1.32 -18.91 5.15
N LYS A 185 1.13 -19.74 4.11
CA LYS A 185 1.57 -19.44 2.74
C LYS A 185 0.96 -18.13 2.22
N THR A 186 -0.34 -17.91 2.44
CA THR A 186 -1.03 -16.67 2.05
C THR A 186 -0.50 -15.48 2.84
N VAL A 187 -0.32 -15.63 4.16
CA VAL A 187 0.20 -14.53 5.00
C VAL A 187 1.61 -14.14 4.56
N THR A 188 2.51 -15.11 4.38
CA THR A 188 3.87 -14.85 3.91
C THR A 188 3.88 -14.19 2.54
N PHE A 189 3.08 -14.68 1.60
CA PHE A 189 2.96 -14.07 0.27
C PHE A 189 2.52 -12.60 0.36
N LEU A 190 1.48 -12.29 1.15
CA LEU A 190 0.98 -10.93 1.29
C LEU A 190 1.99 -10.00 1.97
N MET A 191 2.71 -10.48 2.99
CA MET A 191 3.75 -9.70 3.66
C MET A 191 4.92 -9.38 2.71
N VAL A 192 5.41 -10.39 1.97
CA VAL A 192 6.49 -10.20 0.98
C VAL A 192 6.02 -9.27 -0.15
N TRP A 193 4.81 -9.45 -0.65
CA TRP A 193 4.22 -8.58 -1.67
C TRP A 193 4.09 -7.14 -1.18
N ALA A 194 3.61 -6.91 0.05
CA ALA A 194 3.51 -5.57 0.62
C ALA A 194 4.88 -4.89 0.75
N VAL A 195 5.90 -5.61 1.22
CA VAL A 195 7.28 -5.09 1.27
C VAL A 195 7.80 -4.79 -0.14
N ALA A 196 7.50 -5.63 -1.13
CA ALA A 196 7.91 -5.40 -2.52
C ALA A 196 7.22 -4.16 -3.12
N VAL A 197 5.93 -3.94 -2.85
CA VAL A 197 5.20 -2.72 -3.25
C VAL A 197 5.80 -1.50 -2.57
N MET A 198 6.14 -1.57 -1.29
CA MET A 198 6.81 -0.48 -0.59
C MET A 198 8.18 -0.17 -1.20
N GLY A 199 8.99 -1.21 -1.45
CA GLY A 199 10.30 -1.06 -2.08
C GLY A 199 10.21 -0.45 -3.47
N SER A 200 9.21 -0.84 -4.27
CA SER A 200 9.01 -0.25 -5.59
C SER A 200 8.72 1.25 -5.52
N ARG A 201 7.96 1.72 -4.52
CA ARG A 201 7.68 3.16 -4.36
C ARG A 201 8.92 3.98 -4.02
N LEU A 202 9.85 3.42 -3.25
CA LEU A 202 11.13 4.06 -2.94
C LEU A 202 12.03 4.13 -4.18
N VAL A 203 12.24 2.98 -4.83
CA VAL A 203 13.17 2.86 -5.97
C VAL A 203 12.68 3.61 -7.22
N LEU A 204 11.36 3.70 -7.42
CA LEU A 204 10.76 4.48 -8.52
C LEU A 204 10.70 6.00 -8.22
N GLY A 205 11.24 6.46 -7.08
CA GLY A 205 11.33 7.87 -6.72
C GLY A 205 9.99 8.51 -6.35
N MET A 206 9.02 7.71 -5.92
CA MET A 206 7.63 8.16 -5.74
C MET A 206 7.34 8.66 -4.34
N HIS A 207 7.98 8.09 -3.32
CA HIS A 207 7.73 8.38 -1.91
C HIS A 207 9.01 8.33 -1.10
N TRP A 208 9.02 9.02 0.02
CA TRP A 208 10.07 8.94 1.02
C TRP A 208 9.79 7.79 2.01
N PRO A 209 10.83 7.24 2.68
CA PRO A 209 10.62 6.20 3.70
C PRO A 209 9.64 6.59 4.81
N ARG A 210 9.61 7.87 5.18
CA ARG A 210 8.64 8.42 6.15
C ARG A 210 7.19 8.30 5.69
N ASP A 211 6.92 8.48 4.40
CA ASP A 211 5.57 8.38 3.84
C ASP A 211 5.06 6.95 3.96
N LEU A 212 5.96 5.98 3.75
CA LEU A 212 5.68 4.55 3.88
C LEU A 212 5.39 4.18 5.34
N LEU A 213 6.21 4.64 6.29
CA LEU A 213 5.99 4.40 7.72
C LEU A 213 4.62 4.92 8.18
N ALA A 214 4.31 6.17 7.82
CA ALA A 214 3.02 6.78 8.13
C ALA A 214 1.85 6.03 7.46
N SER A 215 2.01 5.63 6.19
CA SER A 215 1.00 4.84 5.47
C SER A 215 0.73 3.49 6.13
N VAL A 216 1.77 2.77 6.59
CA VAL A 216 1.62 1.52 7.35
C VAL A 216 0.91 1.77 8.68
N GLY A 217 1.25 2.85 9.39
CA GLY A 217 0.59 3.25 10.63
C GLY A 217 -0.90 3.53 10.45
N ILE A 218 -1.26 4.30 9.42
CA ILE A 218 -2.67 4.57 9.08
C ILE A 218 -3.40 3.27 8.73
N SER A 219 -2.80 2.40 7.92
CA SER A 219 -3.38 1.09 7.60
C SER A 219 -3.57 0.21 8.82
N TRP A 220 -2.65 0.22 9.78
CA TRP A 220 -2.78 -0.53 11.02
C TRP A 220 -3.94 -0.03 11.89
N ILE A 221 -4.08 1.28 12.04
CA ILE A 221 -5.21 1.89 12.75
C ILE A 221 -6.52 1.53 12.05
N LEU A 222 -6.58 1.71 10.72
CA LEU A 222 -7.75 1.41 9.91
C LEU A 222 -8.18 -0.07 10.03
N VAL A 223 -7.26 -1.01 9.87
CA VAL A 223 -7.54 -2.44 10.00
C VAL A 223 -7.99 -2.80 11.41
N THR A 224 -7.30 -2.27 12.43
CA THR A 224 -7.63 -2.59 13.83
C THR A 224 -9.01 -2.05 14.21
N LEU A 225 -9.34 -0.82 13.81
CA LEU A 225 -10.67 -0.23 14.00
C LEU A 225 -11.74 -0.97 13.21
N ALA A 226 -11.48 -1.33 11.95
CA ALA A 226 -12.45 -2.06 11.12
C ALA A 226 -12.76 -3.45 11.69
N CYS A 227 -11.74 -4.18 12.16
CA CYS A 227 -11.93 -5.45 12.86
C CYS A 227 -12.69 -5.25 14.18
N TRP A 228 -12.38 -4.21 14.95
CA TRP A 228 -13.09 -3.89 16.19
C TRP A 228 -14.57 -3.58 15.95
N LEU A 229 -14.89 -2.73 14.98
CA LEU A 229 -16.26 -2.41 14.59
C LEU A 229 -17.01 -3.66 14.12
N THR A 230 -16.35 -4.52 13.35
CA THR A 230 -16.96 -5.77 12.87
C THR A 230 -17.27 -6.72 14.03
N GLU A 231 -16.32 -6.93 14.95
CA GLU A 231 -16.57 -7.75 16.14
C GLU A 231 -17.65 -7.16 17.05
N ARG A 232 -17.76 -5.83 17.11
CA ARG A 232 -18.74 -5.13 17.95
C ARG A 232 -20.15 -5.16 17.38
N TYR A 233 -20.32 -4.96 16.07
CA TYR A 233 -21.63 -4.72 15.44
C TYR A 233 -22.12 -5.86 14.54
N VAL A 234 -21.24 -6.70 14.01
CA VAL A 234 -21.62 -7.77 13.05
C VAL A 234 -21.45 -9.16 13.66
N GLY A 235 -20.34 -9.39 14.36
CA GLY A 235 -20.07 -10.66 15.05
C GLY A 235 -18.59 -11.04 15.06
N PRO A 236 -18.21 -12.10 15.80
CA PRO A 236 -16.82 -12.47 16.02
C PRO A 236 -16.13 -12.95 14.73
N LEU A 237 -14.91 -12.48 14.50
CA LEU A 237 -14.04 -12.88 13.37
C LEU A 237 -13.19 -14.11 13.68
N THR A 238 -13.16 -14.53 14.94
CA THR A 238 -12.44 -15.72 15.40
C THR A 238 -13.08 -17.01 14.85
N PRO A 239 -12.25 -18.04 14.56
CA PRO A 239 -12.74 -19.30 14.00
C PRO A 239 -13.72 -19.99 14.98
N PRO A 240 -14.93 -20.36 14.54
CA PRO A 240 -15.86 -21.13 15.37
C PRO A 240 -15.32 -22.54 15.66
N PRO A 241 -15.90 -23.26 16.65
CA PRO A 241 -15.49 -24.62 16.98
C PRO A 241 -15.42 -25.57 15.77
N ALA A 242 -16.41 -25.50 14.87
CA ALA A 242 -16.44 -26.29 13.64
C ALA A 242 -15.23 -26.01 12.72
N GLU A 243 -14.79 -24.75 12.63
CA GLU A 243 -13.59 -24.40 11.85
C GLU A 243 -12.32 -24.90 12.54
N ASN A 244 -12.26 -24.86 13.88
CA ASN A 244 -11.10 -25.39 14.62
C ASN A 244 -10.99 -26.92 14.50
N GLN A 245 -12.12 -27.64 14.41
CA GLN A 245 -12.14 -29.08 14.16
C GLN A 245 -11.59 -29.41 12.77
N GLU A 246 -12.06 -28.75 11.71
CA GLU A 246 -11.53 -28.94 10.35
C GLU A 246 -10.04 -28.58 10.25
N ILE A 247 -9.59 -27.52 10.94
CA ILE A 247 -8.17 -27.17 10.99
C ILE A 247 -7.38 -28.31 11.64
N ALA A 248 -7.85 -28.85 12.77
CA ALA A 248 -7.17 -29.93 13.48
C ALA A 248 -7.14 -31.23 12.68
N GLU A 249 -8.21 -31.56 11.94
CA GLU A 249 -8.26 -32.73 11.04
C GLU A 249 -7.20 -32.63 9.93
N ARG A 250 -7.06 -31.45 9.30
CA ARG A 250 -6.03 -31.18 8.30
C ARG A 250 -4.59 -31.25 8.80
N ASP A 251 -4.39 -31.09 10.11
CA ASP A 251 -3.07 -31.17 10.74
C ASP A 251 -2.72 -32.57 11.25
N GLY A 252 -3.75 -33.42 11.43
CA GLY A 252 -3.60 -34.83 11.81
C GLY A 252 -3.36 -35.77 10.63
N GLU A 253 -3.61 -35.29 9.41
CA GLU A 253 -3.20 -35.91 8.12
C GLU A 253 -1.76 -35.55 7.74
#